data_AF-A0A6N2ENG2-F1
#
_entry.id   AF-A0A6N2ENG2-F1
#
_cell.length_a   1.000
_cell.length_b   1.000
_cell.length_c   1.000
_cell.angle_alpha   90.00
_cell.angle_beta   90.00
_cell.angle_gamma   90.00
#
_symmetry.space_group_name_H-M   'P 1'
#
loop_
_entity.id
_entity.type
_entity.pdbx_description
1 polymer ?
#
loop_
_entity_poly.entity_id
_entity_poly.type
_entity_poly.pdbx_seq_one_letter_code
_entity_poly.pdbx_strand_id
1 'polypeptide(L)'
;MKLIAFLIITLSIIAGSMASSTAYLAPLGSTSRETLSTLRLTSPAGAYDPGEADDAFLRRLGEVRAVLDAERAVEANPLKPPAAPRTPAPVPEVETERTGEQVLRARESAAPIGRPGDLLIPELVELLEAAGVRYVKVASFNFFRWPHWWLFVLACAGLLGGAWMVRTAQKRALAAAEAAETPAGEEATDAGSVFARLSGRLHTLAEELDKAQTEEDKLASIVRHVGEIQRDDVPAFAADRPALVNRLGLGGYAELMDSFAAMERQLNRAWSAAADGHLPESETCLRNAQPLLAETLRKLKPA
;
A
#
# COMPACT_ATOMS: atom_id res chain seq x y z
N MET A 1 -11.09 5.92 -25.00
CA MET A 1 -10.94 6.53 -23.66
C MET A 1 -10.12 5.68 -22.68
N LYS A 2 -10.42 4.39 -22.46
CA LYS A 2 -9.64 3.53 -21.52
C LYS A 2 -8.13 3.48 -21.86
N LEU A 3 -7.78 3.32 -23.14
CA LEU A 3 -6.37 3.33 -23.59
C LEU A 3 -5.63 4.63 -23.26
N ILE A 4 -6.30 5.78 -23.39
CA ILE A 4 -5.72 7.10 -23.07
C ILE A 4 -5.47 7.21 -21.56
N ALA A 5 -6.41 6.73 -20.73
CA ALA A 5 -6.22 6.73 -19.28
C ALA A 5 -5.01 5.89 -18.85
N PHE A 6 -4.88 4.68 -19.42
CA PHE A 6 -3.73 3.81 -19.12
C PHE A 6 -2.42 4.43 -19.58
N LEU A 7 -2.38 5.05 -20.76
CA LEU A 7 -1.18 5.74 -21.25
C LEU A 7 -0.74 6.86 -20.30
N ILE A 8 -1.69 7.69 -19.82
CA ILE A 8 -1.40 8.76 -18.85
C ILE A 8 -0.81 8.18 -17.56
N ILE A 9 -1.41 7.11 -17.01
CA ILE A 9 -0.93 6.47 -15.79
C ILE A 9 0.49 5.92 -15.99
N THR A 10 0.77 5.24 -17.11
CA THR A 10 2.09 4.68 -17.40
C THR A 10 3.14 5.78 -17.54
N LEU A 11 2.84 6.87 -18.28
CA LEU A 11 3.76 8.01 -18.41
C LEU A 11 4.03 8.69 -17.06
N SER A 12 3.00 8.85 -16.22
CA SER A 12 3.15 9.38 -14.86
C SER A 12 4.09 8.52 -14.01
N ILE A 13 3.98 7.19 -14.08
CA ILE A 13 4.85 6.28 -13.31
C ILE A 13 6.30 6.39 -13.78
N ILE A 14 6.54 6.38 -15.09
CA ILE A 14 7.89 6.50 -15.66
C ILE A 14 8.52 7.83 -15.24
N ALA A 15 7.79 8.94 -15.42
CA ALA A 15 8.25 10.27 -15.03
C ALA A 15 8.55 10.33 -13.53
N GLY A 16 7.64 9.85 -12.68
CA GLY A 16 7.83 9.84 -11.22
C GLY A 16 9.05 9.02 -10.76
N SER A 17 9.29 7.86 -11.39
CA SER A 17 10.43 6.99 -11.05
C SER A 17 11.78 7.58 -11.48
N MET A 18 11.87 8.19 -12.67
CA MET A 18 13.10 8.87 -13.08
C MET A 18 13.40 10.02 -12.14
N ALA A 19 12.35 10.77 -11.79
CA ALA A 19 12.44 11.93 -10.94
C ALA A 19 12.92 11.53 -9.51
N SER A 20 12.32 10.51 -8.88
CA SER A 20 12.64 10.12 -7.49
C SER A 20 14.10 9.72 -7.26
N SER A 21 14.79 9.21 -8.28
CA SER A 21 16.21 8.85 -8.20
C SER A 21 17.13 10.05 -7.90
N THR A 22 16.68 11.26 -8.27
CA THR A 22 17.42 12.51 -8.08
C THR A 22 17.07 13.25 -6.78
N ALA A 23 16.08 12.77 -6.03
CA ALA A 23 15.54 13.43 -4.83
C ALA A 23 16.60 13.65 -3.73
N TYR A 24 17.63 12.81 -3.68
CA TYR A 24 18.71 12.85 -2.69
C TYR A 24 20.01 13.43 -3.24
N LEU A 25 20.02 13.92 -4.48
CA LEU A 25 21.19 14.53 -5.11
C LEU A 25 21.10 16.05 -4.95
N ALA A 26 21.97 16.60 -4.11
CA ALA A 26 22.11 18.05 -3.97
C ALA A 26 23.14 18.56 -5.00
N PRO A 27 22.77 19.51 -5.89
CA PRO A 27 23.74 20.17 -6.77
C PRO A 27 24.58 21.16 -5.97
N LEU A 28 25.91 21.09 -6.08
CA LEU A 28 26.82 21.98 -5.35
C LEU A 28 26.78 23.42 -5.90
N GLY A 29 26.86 23.58 -7.23
CA GLY A 29 27.05 24.90 -7.85
C GLY A 29 25.80 25.79 -7.98
N SER A 30 24.59 25.28 -7.73
CA SER A 30 23.34 26.06 -7.87
C SER A 30 22.62 26.35 -6.56
N THR A 31 23.07 25.76 -5.45
CA THR A 31 22.40 25.84 -4.16
C THR A 31 23.15 26.85 -3.27
N SER A 32 22.43 27.71 -2.55
CA SER A 32 23.06 28.61 -1.58
C SER A 32 23.87 27.80 -0.57
N ARG A 33 25.10 28.24 -0.29
CA ARG A 33 26.02 27.60 0.68
C ARG A 33 25.40 27.47 2.07
N GLU A 34 24.58 28.45 2.47
CA GLU A 34 23.82 28.41 3.72
C GLU A 34 22.80 27.27 3.77
N THR A 35 22.20 26.92 2.63
CA THR A 35 21.25 25.81 2.56
C THR A 35 21.96 24.46 2.59
N LEU A 36 23.18 24.39 2.03
CA LEU A 36 24.00 23.18 2.03
C LEU A 36 24.59 22.87 3.42
N SER A 37 24.96 23.86 4.22
CA SER A 37 25.57 23.64 5.54
C SER A 37 24.69 22.85 6.53
N THR A 38 23.37 22.83 6.31
CA THR A 38 22.42 22.04 7.11
C THR A 38 22.34 20.56 6.69
N LEU A 39 23.00 20.17 5.60
CA LEU A 39 22.91 18.84 5.01
C LEU A 39 24.10 17.97 5.41
N ARG A 40 23.83 16.67 5.57
CA ARG A 40 24.85 15.64 5.82
C ARG A 40 25.00 14.73 4.61
N LEU A 41 26.22 14.31 4.32
CA LEU A 41 26.51 13.31 3.31
C LEU A 41 25.96 11.93 3.71
N THR A 42 25.32 11.21 2.79
CA THR A 42 24.92 9.80 3.02
C THR A 42 25.98 8.81 2.58
N SER A 43 26.74 9.17 1.55
CA SER A 43 27.80 8.36 0.96
C SER A 43 29.08 9.17 0.85
N PRO A 44 30.25 8.53 0.68
CA PRO A 44 31.48 9.25 0.39
C PRO A 44 31.30 10.14 -0.84
N ALA A 45 31.92 11.32 -0.83
CA ALA A 45 31.83 12.30 -1.91
C ALA A 45 33.23 12.77 -2.32
N GLY A 46 33.45 12.83 -3.64
CA GLY A 46 34.77 13.12 -4.20
C GLY A 46 35.80 12.05 -3.90
N ALA A 47 36.92 12.10 -4.63
CA ALA A 47 38.05 11.22 -4.43
C ALA A 47 39.32 12.01 -4.80
N TYR A 48 40.41 11.76 -4.09
CA TYR A 48 41.73 12.28 -4.45
C TYR A 48 42.77 11.17 -4.33
N ASP A 49 43.81 11.25 -5.17
CA ASP A 49 44.99 10.40 -5.04
C ASP A 49 45.95 11.06 -4.03
N PRO A 50 46.25 10.44 -2.88
CA PRO A 50 47.17 11.01 -1.89
C PRO A 50 48.61 11.17 -2.42
N GLY A 51 49.01 10.43 -3.46
CA GLY A 51 50.32 10.54 -4.08
C GLY A 51 50.44 11.70 -5.07
N GLU A 52 49.32 12.16 -5.63
CA GLU A 52 49.28 13.26 -6.61
C GLU A 52 48.74 14.57 -6.02
N ALA A 53 48.08 14.52 -4.86
CA ALA A 53 47.52 15.69 -4.20
C ALA A 53 48.63 16.64 -3.70
N ASP A 54 48.48 17.94 -3.98
CA ASP A 54 49.42 18.94 -3.50
C ASP A 54 49.32 19.14 -1.97
N ASP A 55 50.42 19.59 -1.36
CA ASP A 55 50.51 19.81 0.09
C ASP A 55 49.49 20.84 0.61
N ALA A 56 49.07 21.79 -0.23
CA ALA A 56 48.13 22.83 0.15
C ALA A 56 46.71 22.27 0.26
N PHE A 57 46.31 21.40 -0.66
CA PHE A 57 45.07 20.65 -0.66
C PHE A 57 45.02 19.71 0.54
N LEU A 58 46.09 18.94 0.78
CA LEU A 58 46.15 18.02 1.93
C LEU A 58 46.03 18.77 3.26
N ARG A 59 46.66 19.93 3.39
CA ARG A 59 46.53 20.80 4.57
C ARG A 59 45.11 21.30 4.77
N ARG A 60 44.50 21.87 3.72
CA ARG A 60 43.11 22.33 3.73
C ARG A 60 42.13 21.22 4.08
N LEU A 61 42.31 20.04 3.49
CA LEU A 61 41.50 18.87 3.81
C LEU A 61 41.67 18.43 5.26
N GLY A 62 42.89 18.50 5.80
CA GLY A 62 43.17 18.23 7.21
C GLY A 62 42.44 19.19 8.15
N GLU A 63 42.46 20.49 7.84
CA GLU A 63 41.74 21.53 8.59
C GLU A 63 40.23 21.29 8.57
N VAL A 64 39.66 21.04 7.39
CA VAL A 64 38.23 20.73 7.22
C VAL A 64 37.84 19.48 8.01
N ARG A 65 38.65 18.42 7.96
CA ARG A 65 38.40 17.18 8.74
C ARG A 65 38.42 17.42 10.24
N ALA A 66 39.35 18.24 10.74
CA ALA A 66 39.42 18.58 12.15
C ALA A 66 38.13 19.27 12.64
N VAL A 67 37.58 20.19 11.84
CA VAL A 67 36.30 20.85 12.13
C VAL A 67 35.14 19.85 12.14
N LEU A 68 35.06 18.99 11.12
CA LEU A 68 33.99 17.99 11.00
C LEU A 68 34.02 16.94 12.13
N ASP A 69 35.22 16.50 12.52
CA ASP A 69 35.39 15.56 13.63
C ASP A 69 35.03 16.22 14.98
N ALA A 70 35.30 17.52 15.17
CA ALA A 70 34.87 18.27 16.33
C ALA A 70 33.33 18.39 16.41
N GLU A 71 32.66 18.76 15.31
CA GLU A 71 31.19 18.80 15.23
C GLU A 71 30.55 17.43 15.52
N ARG A 72 31.13 16.36 14.97
CA ARG A 72 30.67 14.98 15.23
C ARG A 72 30.84 14.60 16.70
N ALA A 73 31.92 15.05 17.35
CA ALA A 73 32.14 14.79 18.77
C ALA A 73 31.12 15.52 19.66
N VAL A 74 30.64 16.71 19.24
CA VAL A 74 29.57 17.45 19.93
C VAL A 74 28.21 16.75 19.77
N GLU A 75 27.90 16.23 18.59
CA GLU A 75 26.64 15.55 18.30
C GLU A 75 26.57 14.12 18.88
N ALA A 76 27.74 13.49 19.11
CA ALA A 76 27.81 12.17 19.72
C ALA A 76 27.17 12.20 21.12
N ASN A 77 25.96 11.63 21.22
CA ASN A 77 25.22 11.54 22.47
C ASN A 77 26.13 10.94 23.58
N PRO A 78 26.42 11.70 24.66
CA PRO A 78 27.31 11.23 25.73
C PRO A 78 26.79 9.99 26.46
N LEU A 79 25.50 9.66 26.29
CA LEU A 79 24.86 8.48 26.86
C LEU A 79 24.84 7.26 25.93
N LYS A 80 25.23 7.39 24.66
CA LYS A 80 25.32 6.24 23.75
C LYS A 80 26.68 5.58 24.01
N PRO A 81 26.74 4.38 24.64
CA PRO A 81 28.00 3.71 24.88
C PRO A 81 28.74 3.53 23.55
N PRO A 82 30.07 3.74 23.51
CA PRO A 82 30.85 3.59 22.30
C PRO A 82 30.57 2.20 21.72
N ALA A 83 30.06 2.14 20.49
CA ALA A 83 29.83 0.87 19.83
C ALA A 83 31.17 0.13 19.81
N ALA A 84 31.22 -1.05 20.43
CA ALA A 84 32.43 -1.84 20.49
C ALA A 84 33.00 -1.97 19.06
N PRO A 85 34.30 -1.68 18.84
CA PRO A 85 34.89 -1.79 17.53
C PRO A 85 34.63 -3.22 17.03
N ARG A 86 33.90 -3.33 15.92
CA ARG A 86 33.74 -4.62 15.26
C ARG A 86 35.10 -4.97 14.68
N THR A 87 35.79 -5.91 15.29
CA THR A 87 36.95 -6.54 14.67
C THR A 87 36.43 -7.23 13.42
N PRO A 88 36.79 -6.78 12.20
CA PRO A 88 36.40 -7.52 11.00
C PRO A 88 36.97 -8.93 11.12
N ALA A 89 36.14 -9.93 10.84
CA ALA A 89 36.60 -11.32 10.83
C ALA A 89 37.79 -11.43 9.85
N PRO A 90 38.83 -12.20 10.19
CA PRO A 90 39.95 -12.42 9.27
C PRO A 90 39.42 -13.06 8.00
N VAL A 91 39.38 -12.29 6.92
CA VAL A 91 39.02 -12.79 5.59
C VAL A 91 40.26 -13.52 5.07
N PRO A 92 40.18 -14.81 4.71
CA PRO A 92 41.32 -15.53 4.17
C PRO A 92 41.80 -14.85 2.89
N GLU A 93 43.11 -14.69 2.81
CA GLU A 93 43.80 -14.07 1.69
C GLU A 93 43.76 -15.05 0.50
N VAL A 94 42.79 -14.84 -0.40
CA VAL A 94 42.69 -15.63 -1.63
C VAL A 94 43.47 -14.89 -2.72
N GLU A 95 44.63 -15.43 -3.10
CA GLU A 95 45.36 -15.01 -4.29
C GLU A 95 44.52 -15.32 -5.53
N THR A 96 43.86 -14.30 -6.06
CA THR A 96 43.21 -14.32 -7.36
C THR A 96 44.07 -13.58 -8.37
N GLU A 97 44.16 -14.11 -9.59
CA GLU A 97 44.88 -13.50 -10.71
C GLU A 97 44.47 -12.03 -10.92
N ARG A 98 45.41 -11.23 -11.46
CA ARG A 98 45.25 -9.83 -11.87
C ARG A 98 44.08 -9.64 -12.85
N THR A 99 42.87 -9.60 -12.31
CA THR A 99 41.63 -9.30 -13.03
C THR A 99 41.28 -7.83 -12.83
N GLY A 100 40.22 -7.34 -13.50
CA GLY A 100 39.73 -5.96 -13.38
C GLY A 100 39.50 -5.46 -11.94
N GLU A 101 39.56 -6.36 -10.96
CA GLU A 101 39.64 -6.10 -9.53
C GLU A 101 40.83 -5.22 -9.12
N GLN A 102 41.98 -5.28 -9.80
CA GLN A 102 43.10 -4.37 -9.49
C GLN A 102 42.86 -2.93 -9.96
N VAL A 103 42.13 -2.75 -11.07
CA VAL A 103 41.68 -1.43 -11.52
C VAL A 103 40.58 -0.88 -10.60
N LEU A 104 39.75 -1.77 -10.04
CA LEU A 104 38.79 -1.41 -9.00
C LEU A 104 39.49 -1.06 -7.68
N ARG A 105 40.48 -1.82 -7.22
CA ARG A 105 41.28 -1.51 -6.02
C ARG A 105 42.10 -0.23 -6.15
N ALA A 106 42.65 0.05 -7.33
CA ALA A 106 43.33 1.33 -7.61
C ALA A 106 42.35 2.52 -7.65
N ARG A 107 41.06 2.29 -7.95
CA ARG A 107 40.00 3.30 -7.77
C ARG A 107 39.53 3.39 -6.32
N GLU A 108 39.58 2.29 -5.56
CA GLU A 108 39.28 2.24 -4.12
C GLU A 108 40.41 2.81 -3.25
N SER A 109 41.64 2.91 -3.75
CA SER A 109 42.75 3.59 -3.06
C SER A 109 42.63 5.11 -3.05
N ALA A 110 41.72 5.67 -3.86
CA ALA A 110 41.44 7.09 -3.83
C ALA A 110 40.68 7.43 -2.54
N ALA A 111 41.30 8.25 -1.69
CA ALA A 111 40.72 8.62 -0.41
C ALA A 111 39.53 9.56 -0.66
N PRO A 112 38.38 9.36 0.01
CA PRO A 112 37.24 10.24 -0.16
C PRO A 112 37.53 11.63 0.43
N ILE A 113 37.08 12.67 -0.26
CA ILE A 113 37.19 14.05 0.21
C ILE A 113 36.21 14.25 1.38
N GLY A 114 34.92 13.97 1.16
CA GLY A 114 33.88 13.93 2.20
C GLY A 114 33.50 12.50 2.59
N ARG A 115 33.33 12.25 3.90
CA ARG A 115 32.92 10.95 4.46
C ARG A 115 31.41 10.92 4.71
N PRO A 116 30.79 9.72 4.77
CA PRO A 116 29.42 9.58 5.23
C PRO A 116 29.20 10.23 6.59
N GLY A 117 28.14 11.03 6.70
CA GLY A 117 27.76 11.76 7.91
C GLY A 117 28.41 13.13 8.08
N ASP A 118 29.40 13.50 7.27
CA ASP A 118 30.02 14.83 7.30
C ASP A 118 28.99 15.90 6.91
N LEU A 119 29.04 17.04 7.60
CA LEU A 119 28.26 18.24 7.24
C LEU A 119 28.84 18.89 5.99
N LEU A 120 27.98 19.37 5.11
CA LEU A 120 28.37 20.10 3.91
C LEU A 120 28.71 21.58 4.24
N ILE A 121 29.72 21.78 5.08
CA ILE A 121 30.24 23.11 5.40
C ILE A 121 30.84 23.78 4.15
N PRO A 122 30.86 25.13 4.06
CA PRO A 122 31.31 25.84 2.86
C PRO A 122 32.69 25.41 2.35
N GLU A 123 33.63 25.15 3.26
CA GLU A 123 35.00 24.74 2.95
C GLU A 123 35.06 23.33 2.34
N LEU A 124 34.22 22.40 2.81
CA LEU A 124 34.10 21.07 2.22
C LEU A 124 33.47 21.14 0.83
N VAL A 125 32.47 22.01 0.64
CA VAL A 125 31.83 22.23 -0.66
C VAL A 125 32.86 22.77 -1.66
N GLU A 126 33.69 23.73 -1.28
CA GLU A 126 34.76 24.27 -2.14
C GLU A 126 35.77 23.18 -2.55
N LEU A 127 36.18 22.31 -1.62
CA LEU A 127 37.08 21.19 -1.93
C LEU A 127 36.43 20.19 -2.91
N LEU A 128 35.14 19.89 -2.73
CA LEU A 128 34.40 19.00 -3.62
C LEU A 128 34.22 19.60 -5.02
N GLU A 129 33.90 20.90 -5.11
CA GLU A 129 33.79 21.62 -6.38
C GLU A 129 35.14 21.69 -7.11
N ALA A 130 36.23 21.96 -6.39
CA ALA A 130 37.59 21.97 -6.94
C ALA A 130 37.99 20.59 -7.49
N ALA A 131 37.51 19.51 -6.87
CA ALA A 131 37.68 18.14 -7.36
C ALA A 131 36.68 17.75 -8.48
N GLY A 132 35.89 18.70 -9.00
CA GLY A 132 34.95 18.49 -10.09
C GLY A 132 33.66 17.76 -9.71
N VAL A 133 33.37 17.59 -8.42
CA VAL A 133 32.14 16.97 -7.95
C VAL A 133 30.97 17.93 -8.18
N ARG A 134 29.97 17.50 -8.95
CA ARG A 134 28.78 18.33 -9.26
C ARG A 134 27.58 18.06 -8.35
N TYR A 135 27.45 16.81 -7.91
CA TYR A 135 26.31 16.34 -7.11
C TYR A 135 26.81 15.51 -5.94
N VAL A 136 26.15 15.68 -4.80
CA VAL A 136 26.42 14.88 -3.59
C VAL A 136 25.14 14.27 -3.07
N LYS A 137 25.23 13.06 -2.53
CA LYS A 137 24.09 12.36 -1.93
C LYS A 137 23.91 12.79 -0.47
N VAL A 138 22.75 13.35 -0.15
CA VAL A 138 22.46 13.90 1.19
C VAL A 138 21.44 13.08 1.97
N ALA A 139 21.56 13.09 3.31
CA ALA A 139 20.76 12.25 4.20
C ALA A 139 19.34 12.77 4.42
N SER A 140 19.14 14.09 4.39
CA SER A 140 17.84 14.70 4.60
C SER A 140 17.19 15.09 3.27
N PHE A 141 15.99 14.56 3.04
CA PHE A 141 15.16 14.92 1.91
C PHE A 141 14.43 16.23 2.19
N ASN A 142 14.31 17.09 1.18
CA ASN A 142 13.42 18.23 1.21
C ASN A 142 12.82 18.45 -0.18
N PHE A 143 11.50 18.40 -0.20
CA PHE A 143 10.70 18.43 -1.41
C PHE A 143 10.93 19.71 -2.24
N PHE A 144 11.14 20.86 -1.60
CA PHE A 144 11.30 22.15 -2.31
C PHE A 144 12.68 22.36 -2.90
N ARG A 145 13.70 21.62 -2.44
CA ARG A 145 15.07 21.68 -2.99
C ARG A 145 15.20 20.92 -4.31
N TRP A 146 14.22 20.09 -4.62
CA TRP A 146 14.27 19.20 -5.76
C TRP A 146 13.82 19.92 -7.05
N PRO A 147 14.68 20.18 -8.04
CA PRO A 147 14.34 21.01 -9.20
C PRO A 147 13.16 20.47 -10.04
N HIS A 148 12.88 19.18 -9.92
CA HIS A 148 11.87 18.47 -10.68
C HIS A 148 10.62 18.12 -9.86
N TRP A 149 10.43 18.74 -8.68
CA TRP A 149 9.25 18.49 -7.83
C TRP A 149 7.93 18.70 -8.57
N TRP A 150 7.87 19.64 -9.51
CA TRP A 150 6.69 19.91 -10.33
C TRP A 150 6.32 18.75 -11.26
N LEU A 151 7.31 18.01 -11.78
CA LEU A 151 7.07 16.80 -12.58
C LEU A 151 6.42 15.70 -11.75
N PHE A 152 6.85 15.56 -10.50
CA PHE A 152 6.23 14.63 -9.56
C PHE A 152 4.79 14.99 -9.24
N VAL A 153 4.52 16.27 -8.95
CA VAL A 153 3.14 16.75 -8.71
C VAL A 153 2.28 16.55 -9.96
N LEU A 154 2.80 16.85 -11.15
CA LEU A 154 2.11 16.60 -12.41
C LEU A 154 1.82 15.11 -12.62
N ALA A 155 2.77 14.23 -12.30
CA ALA A 155 2.59 12.79 -12.38
C ALA A 155 1.48 12.29 -11.43
N CYS A 156 1.48 12.76 -10.17
CA CYS A 156 0.42 12.48 -9.20
C CYS A 156 -0.95 12.95 -9.68
N ALA A 157 -1.02 14.17 -10.21
CA ALA A 157 -2.25 14.73 -10.78
C ALA A 157 -2.75 13.90 -11.98
N GLY A 158 -1.84 13.48 -12.86
CA GLY A 158 -2.14 12.59 -13.99
C GLY A 158 -2.67 11.22 -13.54
N LEU A 159 -2.10 10.64 -12.48
CA LEU A 159 -2.54 9.36 -11.93
C LEU A 159 -3.96 9.48 -11.32
N LEU A 160 -4.20 10.50 -10.51
CA LEU A 160 -5.52 10.77 -9.94
C LEU A 160 -6.57 11.06 -11.03
N GLY A 161 -6.21 11.87 -12.02
CA GLY A 161 -7.08 12.17 -13.17
C GLY A 161 -7.38 10.93 -14.01
N GLY A 162 -6.37 10.10 -14.29
CA GLY A 162 -6.53 8.83 -15.00
C GLY A 162 -7.44 7.85 -14.26
N ALA A 163 -7.23 7.68 -12.95
CA ALA A 163 -8.08 6.83 -12.11
C ALA A 163 -9.53 7.32 -12.07
N TRP A 164 -9.75 8.63 -11.94
CA TRP A 164 -11.07 9.24 -12.00
C TRP A 164 -11.76 9.03 -13.35
N MET A 165 -11.02 9.13 -14.46
CA MET A 165 -11.54 8.90 -15.81
C MET A 165 -11.93 7.42 -16.03
N VAL A 166 -11.15 6.47 -15.52
CA VAL A 166 -11.51 5.03 -15.55
C VAL A 166 -12.78 4.78 -14.75
N ARG A 167 -12.88 5.35 -13.54
CA ARG A 167 -14.04 5.17 -12.66
C ARG A 167 -15.32 5.73 -13.29
N THR A 168 -15.25 6.91 -13.90
CA THR A 168 -16.40 7.52 -14.59
C THR A 168 -16.78 6.76 -15.86
N ALA A 169 -15.81 6.25 -16.62
CA ALA A 169 -16.07 5.41 -17.80
C ALA A 169 -16.71 4.07 -17.42
N GLN A 170 -16.30 3.45 -16.31
CA GLN A 170 -16.92 2.23 -15.78
C GLN A 170 -18.36 2.50 -15.35
N LYS A 171 -18.60 3.56 -14.57
CA LYS A 171 -19.96 3.97 -14.17
C LYS A 171 -20.88 4.17 -15.38
N ARG A 172 -20.39 4.81 -16.45
CA ARG A 172 -21.16 5.00 -17.69
C ARG A 172 -21.41 3.70 -18.45
N ALA A 173 -20.43 2.79 -18.49
CA ALA A 173 -20.59 1.49 -19.14
C ALA A 173 -21.62 0.63 -18.41
N LEU A 174 -21.61 0.65 -17.07
CA LEU A 174 -22.62 -0.02 -16.24
C LEU A 174 -24.01 0.59 -16.45
N ALA A 175 -24.15 1.91 -16.38
CA ALA A 175 -25.43 2.58 -16.66
C ALA A 175 -25.93 2.34 -18.10
N ALA A 176 -25.03 2.22 -19.08
CA ALA A 176 -25.38 1.89 -20.46
C ALA A 176 -25.77 0.42 -20.65
N ALA A 177 -25.16 -0.51 -19.90
CA ALA A 177 -25.58 -1.91 -19.87
C ALA A 177 -26.96 -2.06 -19.24
N GLU A 178 -27.21 -1.40 -18.10
CA GLU A 178 -28.53 -1.34 -17.45
C GLU A 178 -29.60 -0.74 -18.38
N ALA A 179 -29.26 0.27 -19.18
CA ALA A 179 -30.18 0.86 -20.16
C ALA A 179 -30.38 0.01 -21.43
N ALA A 180 -29.41 -0.83 -21.81
CA ALA A 180 -29.48 -1.72 -22.96
C ALA A 180 -30.16 -3.05 -22.63
N GLU A 181 -30.15 -3.48 -21.37
CA GLU A 181 -30.85 -4.66 -20.85
C GLU A 181 -32.34 -4.39 -20.58
N THR A 182 -33.03 -3.75 -21.55
CA THR A 182 -34.48 -3.95 -21.70
C THR A 182 -34.77 -4.95 -22.83
N PRO A 183 -34.51 -6.26 -22.63
CA PRO A 183 -35.32 -7.30 -23.22
C PRO A 183 -36.11 -8.02 -22.13
N ALA A 184 -37.39 -8.26 -22.43
CA ALA A 184 -38.26 -9.12 -21.65
C ALA A 184 -37.64 -10.53 -21.48
N GLY A 185 -37.52 -11.02 -20.24
CA GLY A 185 -37.55 -12.47 -19.99
C GLY A 185 -36.53 -13.10 -19.04
N GLU A 186 -35.46 -12.43 -18.62
CA GLU A 186 -34.59 -12.93 -17.54
C GLU A 186 -34.48 -11.83 -16.49
N GLU A 187 -35.20 -11.99 -15.39
CA GLU A 187 -35.08 -11.16 -14.20
C GLU A 187 -33.62 -11.19 -13.74
N ALA A 188 -32.85 -10.15 -14.04
CA ALA A 188 -31.62 -9.87 -13.30
C ALA A 188 -32.02 -9.86 -11.82
N THR A 189 -31.63 -10.90 -11.10
CA THR A 189 -32.03 -11.13 -9.71
C THR A 189 -31.38 -10.08 -8.82
N ASP A 190 -31.98 -8.88 -8.77
CA ASP A 190 -31.55 -7.79 -7.91
C ASP A 190 -31.44 -8.33 -6.48
N ALA A 191 -30.32 -8.05 -5.80
CA ALA A 191 -30.10 -8.47 -4.42
C ALA A 191 -31.28 -8.14 -3.50
N GLY A 192 -32.02 -7.06 -3.79
CA GLY A 192 -33.28 -6.72 -3.11
C GLY A 192 -34.35 -7.81 -3.25
N SER A 193 -34.58 -8.32 -4.46
CA SER A 193 -35.54 -9.38 -4.74
C SER A 193 -35.12 -10.73 -4.13
N VAL A 194 -33.82 -11.07 -4.21
CA VAL A 194 -33.27 -12.28 -3.57
C VAL A 194 -33.50 -12.21 -2.05
N PHE A 195 -33.21 -11.05 -1.45
CA PHE A 195 -33.35 -10.88 -0.01
C PHE A 195 -34.81 -10.88 0.43
N ALA A 196 -35.73 -10.32 -0.37
CA ALA A 196 -37.17 -10.39 -0.12
C ALA A 196 -37.65 -11.85 -0.13
N ARG A 197 -37.18 -12.67 -1.08
CA ARG A 197 -37.49 -14.11 -1.15
C ARG A 197 -36.93 -14.87 0.05
N LEU A 198 -35.68 -14.60 0.44
CA LEU A 198 -35.07 -15.18 1.64
C LEU A 198 -35.88 -14.85 2.91
N SER A 199 -36.26 -13.58 3.07
CA SER A 199 -37.09 -13.15 4.20
C SER A 199 -38.47 -13.81 4.20
N GLY A 200 -39.07 -14.00 3.02
CA GLY A 200 -40.34 -14.69 2.86
C GLY A 200 -40.24 -16.16 3.29
N ARG A 201 -39.21 -16.89 2.82
CA ARG A 201 -38.96 -18.29 3.21
C ARG A 201 -38.75 -18.45 4.72
N LEU A 202 -37.99 -17.56 5.34
CA LEU A 202 -37.82 -17.57 6.81
C LEU A 202 -39.12 -17.29 7.57
N HIS A 203 -39.98 -16.42 7.04
CA HIS A 203 -41.29 -16.17 7.64
C HIS A 203 -42.21 -17.38 7.52
N THR A 204 -42.25 -18.04 6.35
CA THR A 204 -42.99 -19.29 6.16
C THR A 204 -42.48 -20.39 7.09
N LEU A 205 -41.16 -20.53 7.24
CA LEU A 205 -40.58 -21.47 8.20
C LEU A 205 -41.03 -21.17 9.63
N ALA A 206 -41.04 -19.91 10.06
CA ALA A 206 -41.50 -19.54 11.40
C ALA A 206 -42.97 -19.92 11.62
N GLU A 207 -43.85 -19.69 10.62
CA GLU A 207 -45.25 -20.11 10.71
C GLU A 207 -45.43 -21.63 10.75
N GLU A 208 -44.63 -22.38 9.98
CA GLU A 208 -44.66 -23.84 10.00
C GLU A 208 -44.20 -24.39 11.36
N LEU A 209 -43.16 -23.80 11.95
CA LEU A 209 -42.68 -24.16 13.29
C LEU A 209 -43.71 -23.93 14.38
N ASP A 210 -44.52 -22.87 14.29
CA ASP A 210 -45.59 -22.59 15.24
C ASP A 210 -46.77 -23.57 15.11
N LYS A 211 -47.02 -24.07 13.89
CA LYS A 211 -48.11 -25.01 13.60
C LYS A 211 -47.74 -26.47 13.85
N ALA A 212 -46.45 -26.81 13.76
CA ALA A 212 -45.93 -28.16 13.92
C ALA A 212 -46.21 -28.72 15.33
N GLN A 213 -46.81 -29.92 15.39
CA GLN A 213 -47.20 -30.56 16.64
C GLN A 213 -46.10 -31.47 17.20
N THR A 214 -45.20 -31.95 16.35
CA THR A 214 -44.11 -32.85 16.74
C THR A 214 -42.74 -32.20 16.54
N GLU A 215 -41.76 -32.64 17.33
CA GLU A 215 -40.37 -32.21 17.19
C GLU A 215 -39.77 -32.66 15.85
N GLU A 216 -40.15 -33.86 15.38
CA GLU A 216 -39.71 -34.39 14.08
C GLU A 216 -40.18 -33.51 12.91
N ASP A 217 -41.43 -33.07 12.92
CA ASP A 217 -41.98 -32.17 11.89
C ASP A 217 -41.24 -30.82 11.88
N LYS A 218 -40.90 -30.30 13.06
CA LYS A 218 -40.13 -29.05 13.19
C LYS A 218 -38.73 -29.20 12.61
N LEU A 219 -38.01 -30.25 13.00
CA LEU A 219 -36.66 -30.54 12.51
C LEU A 219 -36.67 -30.70 10.98
N ALA A 220 -37.61 -31.48 10.44
CA ALA A 220 -37.76 -31.68 9.00
C ALA A 220 -38.03 -30.37 8.25
N SER A 221 -38.88 -29.50 8.81
CA SER A 221 -39.19 -28.19 8.22
C SER A 221 -37.97 -27.28 8.19
N ILE A 222 -37.16 -27.24 9.25
CA ILE A 222 -35.92 -26.45 9.30
C ILE A 222 -34.92 -26.94 8.26
N VAL A 223 -34.65 -28.26 8.22
CA VAL A 223 -33.68 -28.84 7.27
C VAL A 223 -34.07 -28.52 5.84
N ARG A 224 -35.36 -28.63 5.51
CA ARG A 224 -35.89 -28.33 4.18
C ARG A 224 -35.74 -26.85 3.83
N HIS A 225 -36.36 -25.96 4.59
CA HIS A 225 -36.40 -24.53 4.24
C HIS A 225 -35.03 -23.86 4.31
N VAL A 226 -34.24 -24.14 5.34
CA VAL A 226 -32.89 -23.56 5.45
C VAL A 226 -31.97 -24.14 4.38
N GLY A 227 -32.14 -25.41 4.02
CA GLY A 227 -31.43 -26.02 2.89
C GLY A 227 -31.75 -25.37 1.55
N GLU A 228 -33.02 -25.02 1.30
CA GLU A 228 -33.45 -24.27 0.11
C GLU A 228 -32.83 -22.86 0.08
N ILE A 229 -32.83 -22.15 1.21
CA ILE A 229 -32.20 -20.82 1.33
C ILE A 229 -30.71 -20.88 1.02
N GLN A 230 -29.98 -21.84 1.61
CA GLN A 230 -28.54 -22.00 1.39
C GLN A 230 -28.20 -22.39 -0.05
N ARG A 231 -29.06 -23.18 -0.71
CA ARG A 231 -28.82 -23.64 -2.08
C ARG A 231 -29.14 -22.57 -3.11
N ASP A 232 -30.23 -21.85 -2.94
CA ASP A 232 -30.77 -20.97 -3.98
C ASP A 232 -30.45 -19.49 -3.72
N ASP A 233 -30.70 -19.02 -2.49
CA ASP A 233 -30.74 -17.58 -2.19
C ASP A 233 -29.37 -17.02 -1.82
N VAL A 234 -28.59 -17.76 -1.02
CA VAL A 234 -27.25 -17.32 -0.59
C VAL A 234 -26.30 -17.14 -1.79
N PRO A 235 -26.18 -18.12 -2.73
CA PRO A 235 -25.34 -17.95 -3.90
C PRO A 235 -25.83 -16.86 -4.85
N ALA A 236 -27.16 -16.73 -5.02
CA ALA A 236 -27.74 -15.69 -5.85
C ALA A 236 -27.44 -14.28 -5.30
N PHE A 237 -27.51 -14.10 -3.99
CA PHE A 237 -27.14 -12.83 -3.35
C PHE A 237 -25.65 -12.51 -3.52
N ALA A 238 -24.78 -13.51 -3.35
CA ALA A 238 -23.33 -13.34 -3.51
C ALA A 238 -22.92 -13.05 -4.97
N ALA A 239 -23.65 -13.58 -5.95
CA ALA A 239 -23.41 -13.33 -7.37
C ALA A 239 -23.62 -11.86 -7.76
N ASP A 240 -24.51 -11.13 -7.06
CA ASP A 240 -24.82 -9.72 -7.32
C ASP A 240 -23.78 -8.74 -6.72
N ARG A 241 -22.62 -9.25 -6.30
CA ARG A 241 -21.52 -8.45 -5.74
C ARG A 241 -21.14 -7.22 -6.59
N PRO A 242 -20.98 -7.31 -7.92
CA PRO A 242 -20.61 -6.14 -8.72
C PRO A 242 -21.62 -5.01 -8.60
N ALA A 243 -22.92 -5.31 -8.66
CA ALA A 243 -23.98 -4.30 -8.55
C ALA A 243 -24.02 -3.70 -7.14
N LEU A 244 -23.92 -4.54 -6.10
CA LEU A 244 -23.88 -4.08 -4.71
C LEU A 244 -22.67 -3.16 -4.42
N VAL A 245 -21.46 -3.52 -4.90
CA VAL A 245 -20.26 -2.67 -4.75
C VAL A 245 -20.41 -1.36 -5.53
N ASN A 246 -21.04 -1.39 -6.70
CA ASN A 246 -21.26 -0.20 -7.51
C ASN A 246 -22.27 0.75 -6.86
N ARG A 247 -23.30 0.19 -6.19
CA ARG A 247 -24.35 0.93 -5.48
C ARG A 247 -23.88 1.49 -4.13
N LEU A 248 -23.27 0.65 -3.29
CA LEU A 248 -22.93 0.99 -1.89
C LEU A 248 -21.48 1.49 -1.72
N GLY A 249 -20.64 1.34 -2.76
CA GLY A 249 -19.20 1.46 -2.62
C GLY A 249 -18.58 0.27 -1.87
N LEU A 250 -17.25 0.23 -1.82
CA LEU A 250 -16.53 -0.90 -1.20
C LEU A 250 -16.74 -0.99 0.31
N GLY A 251 -16.78 0.17 0.99
CA GLY A 251 -17.02 0.23 2.45
C GLY A 251 -18.44 -0.21 2.81
N GLY A 252 -19.45 0.36 2.16
CA GLY A 252 -20.85 -0.02 2.40
C GLY A 252 -21.14 -1.48 2.05
N TYR A 253 -20.51 -2.02 0.99
CA TYR A 253 -20.58 -3.45 0.68
C TYR A 253 -19.96 -4.32 1.79
N ALA A 254 -18.79 -3.93 2.34
CA ALA A 254 -18.17 -4.68 3.43
C ALA A 254 -19.08 -4.72 4.67
N GLU A 255 -19.65 -3.58 5.06
CA GLU A 255 -20.57 -3.50 6.20
C GLU A 255 -21.85 -4.31 5.99
N LEU A 256 -22.39 -4.35 4.76
CA LEU A 256 -23.52 -5.19 4.38
C LEU A 256 -23.16 -6.68 4.52
N MET A 257 -21.99 -7.07 4.00
CA MET A 257 -21.52 -8.45 4.03
C MET A 257 -21.21 -8.95 5.43
N ASP A 258 -20.79 -8.09 6.36
CA ASP A 258 -20.55 -8.48 7.75
C ASP A 258 -21.84 -9.00 8.42
N SER A 259 -22.95 -8.26 8.29
CA SER A 259 -24.25 -8.69 8.83
C SER A 259 -24.83 -9.89 8.07
N PHE A 260 -24.65 -9.95 6.74
CA PHE A 260 -25.09 -11.07 5.93
C PHE A 260 -24.35 -12.37 6.29
N ALA A 261 -23.01 -12.34 6.39
CA ALA A 261 -22.20 -13.49 6.74
C ALA A 261 -22.42 -13.95 8.20
N ALA A 262 -22.74 -13.03 9.10
CA ALA A 262 -23.19 -13.39 10.45
C ALA A 262 -24.53 -14.15 10.42
N MET A 263 -25.50 -13.66 9.63
CA MET A 263 -26.80 -14.31 9.45
C MET A 263 -26.64 -15.70 8.83
N GLU A 264 -25.88 -15.82 7.74
CA GLU A 264 -25.60 -17.07 7.05
C GLU A 264 -25.00 -18.12 8.00
N ARG A 265 -24.04 -17.73 8.85
CA ARG A 265 -23.46 -18.63 9.87
C ARG A 265 -24.51 -19.13 10.87
N GLN A 266 -25.48 -18.31 11.27
CA GLN A 266 -26.57 -18.74 12.14
C GLN A 266 -27.51 -19.71 11.42
N LEU A 267 -27.82 -19.47 10.13
CA LEU A 267 -28.61 -20.39 9.32
C LEU A 267 -27.89 -21.74 9.14
N ASN A 268 -26.58 -21.74 8.87
CA ASN A 268 -25.78 -22.96 8.77
C ASN A 268 -25.79 -23.76 10.07
N ARG A 269 -25.65 -23.10 11.22
CA ARG A 269 -25.76 -23.73 12.54
C ARG A 269 -27.16 -24.30 12.79
N ALA A 270 -28.21 -23.54 12.45
CA ALA A 270 -29.58 -24.01 12.59
C ALA A 270 -29.82 -25.28 11.77
N TRP A 271 -29.35 -25.30 10.53
CA TRP A 271 -29.49 -26.45 9.63
C TRP A 271 -28.75 -27.67 10.16
N SER A 272 -27.48 -27.53 10.56
CA SER A 272 -26.69 -28.65 11.11
C SER A 272 -27.31 -29.20 12.39
N ALA A 273 -27.67 -28.33 13.34
CA ALA A 273 -28.33 -28.75 14.57
C ALA A 273 -29.66 -29.48 14.30
N ALA A 274 -30.44 -29.03 13.32
CA ALA A 274 -31.68 -29.70 12.94
C ALA A 274 -31.43 -31.08 12.29
N ALA A 275 -30.42 -31.18 11.42
CA ALA A 275 -30.03 -32.45 10.82
C ALA A 275 -29.55 -33.48 11.85
N ASP A 276 -28.93 -33.02 12.94
CA ASP A 276 -28.46 -33.86 14.05
C ASP A 276 -29.54 -34.13 15.12
N GLY A 277 -30.76 -33.61 14.95
CA GLY A 277 -31.88 -33.80 15.88
C GLY A 277 -31.86 -32.91 17.13
N HIS A 278 -31.12 -31.79 17.10
CA HIS A 278 -31.00 -30.83 18.19
C HIS A 278 -31.93 -29.62 18.01
N LEU A 279 -33.24 -29.80 18.24
CA LEU A 279 -34.25 -28.76 18.02
C LEU A 279 -34.01 -27.46 18.81
N PRO A 280 -33.71 -27.48 20.13
CA PRO A 280 -33.58 -26.23 20.90
C PRO A 280 -32.42 -25.33 20.44
N GLU A 281 -31.30 -25.94 20.01
CA GLU A 281 -30.17 -25.20 19.44
C GLU A 281 -30.55 -24.61 18.08
N SER A 282 -31.23 -25.39 17.24
CA SER A 282 -31.68 -24.94 15.93
C SER A 282 -32.62 -23.74 16.01
N GLU A 283 -33.66 -23.81 16.85
CA GLU A 283 -34.59 -22.69 17.07
C GLU A 283 -33.88 -21.44 17.62
N THR A 284 -32.87 -21.63 18.48
CA THR A 284 -32.08 -20.53 19.03
C THR A 284 -31.25 -19.85 17.94
N CYS A 285 -30.62 -20.62 17.06
CA CYS A 285 -29.88 -20.09 15.92
C CYS A 285 -30.82 -19.33 14.95
N LEU A 286 -32.02 -19.84 14.68
CA LEU A 286 -33.01 -19.15 13.85
C LEU A 286 -33.46 -17.82 14.46
N ARG A 287 -33.73 -17.76 15.77
CA ARG A 287 -34.02 -16.50 16.47
C ARG A 287 -32.87 -15.50 16.36
N ASN A 288 -31.63 -15.97 16.47
CA ASN A 288 -30.44 -15.13 16.37
C ASN A 288 -30.20 -14.62 14.93
N ALA A 289 -30.69 -15.33 13.91
CA ALA A 289 -30.59 -14.89 12.51
C ALA A 289 -31.54 -13.73 12.16
N GLN A 290 -32.72 -13.65 12.80
CA GLN A 290 -33.73 -12.61 12.51
C GLN A 290 -33.23 -11.16 12.65
N PRO A 291 -32.55 -10.74 13.75
CA PRO A 291 -32.05 -9.37 13.85
C PRO A 291 -30.97 -9.06 12.80
N LEU A 292 -30.15 -10.04 12.43
CA LEU A 292 -29.11 -9.89 11.40
C LEU A 292 -29.70 -9.75 10.00
N LEU A 293 -30.80 -10.46 9.73
CA LEU A 293 -31.60 -10.30 8.52
C LEU A 293 -32.15 -8.86 8.42
N ALA A 294 -32.77 -8.36 9.48
CA ALA A 294 -33.32 -7.01 9.52
C ALA A 294 -32.24 -5.92 9.36
N GLU A 295 -31.05 -6.14 9.95
CA GLU A 295 -29.90 -5.26 9.77
C GLU A 295 -29.41 -5.25 8.32
N THR A 296 -29.28 -6.42 7.71
CA THR A 296 -28.83 -6.54 6.32
C THR A 296 -29.83 -5.86 5.37
N LEU A 297 -31.14 -6.03 5.58
CA LEU A 297 -32.17 -5.34 4.80
C LEU A 297 -32.11 -3.81 4.96
N ARG A 298 -31.81 -3.33 6.16
CA ARG A 298 -31.65 -1.90 6.44
C ARG A 298 -30.47 -1.31 5.66
N LYS A 299 -29.33 -2.01 5.63
CA LYS A 299 -28.14 -1.61 4.87
C LYS A 299 -28.33 -1.72 3.35
N LEU A 300 -29.23 -2.59 2.91
CA LEU A 300 -29.53 -2.80 1.49
C LEU A 300 -30.39 -1.66 0.91
N LYS A 301 -31.30 -1.08 1.70
CA LYS A 301 -32.13 0.06 1.29
C LYS A 301 -31.28 1.34 1.22
N PRO A 302 -31.40 2.15 0.16
CA PRO A 302 -30.73 3.44 0.08
C PRO A 302 -31.26 4.38 1.17
N ALA A 303 -30.36 5.19 1.74
CA ALA A 303 -30.71 6.35 2.56
C ALA A 303 -31.29 7.48 1.70
#